data_AF-A0A3D3T6G6-F1
#
_entry.id   AF-A0A3D3T6G6-F1
#
_cell.length_a   1.000
_cell.length_b   1.000
_cell.length_c   1.000
_cell.angle_alpha   90.00
_cell.angle_beta   90.00
_cell.angle_gamma   90.00
#
_symmetry.space_group_name_H-M   'P 1'
#
loop_
_entity.id
_entity.type
_entity.pdbx_description
1 polymer ?
#
loop_
_entity_poly.entity_id
_entity_poly.type
_entity_poly.pdbx_seq_one_letter_code
_entity_poly.pdbx_strand_id
1 'polypeptide(L)'
;DTKINVADIIDAVNESTDATNCGGKGICQNGEMCLTHHLWNDLSTQIHLFLSGITLGQLTQKEHVQSICERQDMEQLAQNEERLALIGLDSGNA
;
A
#
# COMPACT_ATOMS: atom_id res chain seq x y z
N ASP A 1 15.11 -0.55 -9.17
CA ASP A 1 14.54 -1.91 -9.11
C ASP A 1 13.05 -1.94 -9.44
N THR A 2 12.64 -2.62 -10.51
CA THR A 2 11.24 -2.78 -10.94
C THR A 2 10.66 -4.14 -10.58
N LYS A 3 11.32 -4.90 -9.70
CA LYS A 3 10.99 -6.29 -9.35
C LYS A 3 10.04 -6.43 -8.15
N ILE A 4 9.79 -5.34 -7.42
CA ILE A 4 8.89 -5.34 -6.27
C ILE A 4 7.44 -5.37 -6.78
N ASN A 5 6.67 -6.37 -6.34
CA ASN A 5 5.26 -6.47 -6.65
C ASN A 5 4.38 -5.83 -5.55
N VAL A 6 3.12 -5.57 -5.87
CA VAL A 6 2.18 -4.91 -4.95
C VAL A 6 1.90 -5.80 -3.73
N ALA A 7 1.89 -7.12 -3.88
CA ALA A 7 1.71 -8.04 -2.77
C ALA A 7 2.89 -7.97 -1.77
N ASP A 8 4.14 -7.87 -2.24
CA ASP A 8 5.32 -7.70 -1.37
C ASP A 8 5.20 -6.44 -0.50
N ILE A 9 4.68 -5.35 -1.06
CA ILE A 9 4.47 -4.08 -0.34
C ILE A 9 3.39 -4.25 0.74
N ILE A 10 2.29 -4.93 0.40
CA ILE A 10 1.19 -5.17 1.34
C ILE A 10 1.64 -6.09 2.47
N ASP A 11 2.35 -7.17 2.15
CA ASP A 11 2.87 -8.13 3.14
C ASP A 11 3.87 -7.46 4.11
N ALA A 12 4.68 -6.51 3.62
CA ALA A 12 5.62 -5.75 4.45
C ALA A 12 4.94 -4.77 5.43
N VAL A 13 3.71 -4.34 5.15
CA VAL A 13 2.96 -3.37 5.96
C VAL A 13 1.92 -4.06 6.85
N ASN A 14 1.44 -5.24 6.47
CA ASN A 14 0.29 -5.87 7.09
C ASN A 14 0.68 -6.86 8.20
N GLU A 15 0.53 -6.45 9.46
CA GLU A 15 0.46 -7.36 10.60
C GLU A 15 -0.90 -8.09 10.57
N SER A 16 -0.97 -9.27 9.91
CA SER A 16 -2.02 -10.29 10.01
C SER A 16 -3.48 -9.77 10.16
N THR A 17 -4.13 -9.40 9.06
CA THR A 17 -5.59 -9.21 9.03
C THR A 17 -6.30 -10.56 9.00
N ASP A 18 -6.56 -11.11 10.18
CA ASP A 18 -7.30 -12.35 10.31
C ASP A 18 -8.81 -12.10 10.31
N ALA A 19 -9.45 -12.32 9.16
CA ALA A 19 -10.90 -12.16 9.05
C ALA A 19 -11.68 -13.44 9.41
N THR A 20 -11.03 -14.46 9.98
CA THR A 20 -11.70 -15.70 10.34
C THR A 20 -12.17 -15.67 11.81
N ASN A 21 -13.35 -16.23 12.08
CA ASN A 21 -13.87 -16.36 13.46
C ASN A 21 -13.00 -17.24 14.38
N CYS A 22 -11.96 -17.90 13.85
CA CYS A 22 -11.03 -18.70 14.64
C CYS A 22 -9.62 -18.10 14.76
N GLY A 23 -9.43 -16.85 14.32
CA GLY A 23 -8.13 -16.20 14.40
C GLY A 23 -7.04 -17.00 13.69
N GLY A 24 -7.38 -17.62 12.54
CA GLY A 24 -6.41 -18.10 11.55
C GLY A 24 -5.72 -19.40 11.91
N LYS A 25 -5.99 -19.92 13.11
CA LYS A 25 -5.35 -21.11 13.66
C LYS A 25 -5.77 -22.41 12.98
N GLY A 26 -6.84 -22.40 12.17
CA GLY A 26 -7.30 -23.58 11.43
C GLY A 26 -7.85 -24.74 12.27
N ILE A 27 -8.06 -24.55 13.58
CA ILE A 27 -8.51 -25.60 14.53
C ILE A 27 -9.96 -25.38 15.03
N CYS A 28 -10.82 -24.89 14.16
CA CYS A 28 -12.04 -24.16 14.49
C CYS A 28 -13.23 -25.07 14.88
N GLN A 29 -13.34 -26.28 14.30
CA GLN A 29 -14.39 -27.26 14.61
C GLN A 29 -13.77 -28.57 15.11
N ASN A 30 -13.57 -28.69 16.42
CA ASN A 30 -12.96 -29.89 17.04
C ASN A 30 -11.58 -30.28 16.46
N GLY A 31 -10.79 -29.28 16.04
CA GLY A 31 -9.49 -29.50 15.41
C GLY A 31 -9.52 -29.53 13.88
N GLU A 32 -10.71 -29.44 13.27
CA GLU A 32 -10.85 -29.27 11.82
C GLU A 32 -11.05 -27.80 11.43
N MET A 33 -10.56 -27.47 10.24
CA MET A 33 -10.65 -26.13 9.66
C MET A 33 -12.10 -25.80 9.29
N CYS A 34 -12.61 -24.63 9.69
CA CYS A 34 -14.01 -24.29 9.40
C CYS A 34 -14.23 -23.92 7.92
N LEU A 35 -15.47 -24.11 7.45
CA LEU A 35 -15.86 -23.75 6.08
C LEU A 35 -15.54 -22.29 5.73
N THR A 36 -15.76 -21.36 6.66
CA THR A 36 -15.44 -19.94 6.44
C THR A 36 -13.94 -19.67 6.37
N HIS A 37 -13.10 -20.48 7.02
CA HIS A 37 -11.65 -20.40 6.88
C HIS A 37 -11.20 -20.85 5.48
N HIS A 38 -11.70 -21.98 4.99
CA HIS A 38 -11.38 -22.43 3.63
C HIS A 38 -11.75 -21.38 2.57
N LEU A 39 -12.99 -20.86 2.66
CA LEU A 39 -13.45 -19.84 1.72
C LEU A 39 -12.61 -18.56 1.79
N TRP A 40 -12.29 -18.10 3.00
CA TRP A 40 -11.47 -16.90 3.19
C TRP A 40 -10.04 -17.12 2.70
N ASN A 41 -9.42 -18.25 3.01
CA ASN A 41 -8.08 -18.60 2.58
C ASN A 41 -7.96 -18.65 1.05
N ASP A 42 -8.93 -19.28 0.38
CA ASP A 42 -8.95 -19.38 -1.08
C ASP A 42 -9.13 -18.01 -1.74
N LEU A 43 -9.99 -17.16 -1.16
CA LEU A 43 -10.16 -15.79 -1.62
C LEU A 43 -8.89 -14.94 -1.40
N SER A 44 -8.31 -14.98 -0.20
CA SER A 44 -7.07 -14.28 0.13
C SER A 44 -5.94 -14.71 -0.80
N THR A 45 -5.84 -16.01 -1.10
CA THR A 45 -4.86 -16.54 -2.07
C THR A 45 -5.10 -15.97 -3.47
N GLN A 46 -6.34 -15.92 -3.94
CA GLN A 46 -6.65 -15.35 -5.26
C GLN A 46 -6.33 -13.85 -5.34
N ILE A 47 -6.64 -13.09 -4.29
CA ILE A 47 -6.30 -11.66 -4.20
C ILE A 47 -4.77 -11.48 -4.20
N HIS A 48 -4.06 -12.27 -3.40
CA HIS A 48 -2.59 -12.21 -3.33
C HIS A 48 -1.94 -12.53 -4.67
N LEU A 49 -2.41 -13.57 -5.36
CA LEU A 49 -1.95 -13.93 -6.71
C LEU A 49 -2.20 -12.81 -7.72
N PHE A 50 -3.37 -12.18 -7.67
CA PHE A 50 -3.68 -11.04 -8.53
C PHE A 50 -2.71 -9.87 -8.29
N LEU A 51 -2.47 -9.52 -7.03
CA LEU A 51 -1.59 -8.41 -6.64
C LEU A 51 -0.10 -8.71 -6.91
N SER A 52 0.31 -9.96 -6.78
CA SER A 52 1.67 -10.43 -7.14
C SER A 52 1.97 -10.27 -8.63
N GLY A 53 0.93 -10.27 -9.48
CA GLY A 53 1.03 -10.02 -10.91
C GLY A 53 1.23 -8.54 -11.29
N ILE A 54 1.17 -7.61 -10.33
CA ILE A 54 1.29 -6.17 -10.55
C ILE A 54 2.59 -5.68 -9.92
N THR A 55 3.52 -5.16 -10.72
CA THR A 55 4.76 -4.56 -10.21
C THR A 55 4.60 -3.08 -9.93
N LEU A 56 5.40 -2.55 -8.99
CA LEU A 56 5.44 -1.12 -8.73
C LEU A 56 5.82 -0.34 -10.00
N GLY A 57 6.73 -0.90 -10.81
CA GLY A 57 7.12 -0.31 -12.09
C GLY A 57 5.98 -0.28 -13.12
N GLN A 58 5.08 -1.27 -13.12
CA GLN A 58 3.88 -1.23 -13.97
C GLN A 58 2.87 -0.20 -13.47
N LEU A 59 2.76 -0.01 -12.16
CA LEU A 59 1.85 0.95 -11.56
C LEU A 59 2.27 2.39 -11.90
N THR A 60 3.56 2.74 -11.79
CA THR A 60 4.08 4.08 -12.08
C THR A 60 4.04 4.46 -13.56
N GLN A 61 3.92 3.48 -14.46
CA GLN A 61 3.78 3.72 -15.89
C GLN A 61 2.34 4.02 -16.34
N LYS A 62 1.34 3.90 -15.45
CA LYS A 62 -0.05 4.23 -15.79
C LYS A 62 -0.21 5.75 -15.89
N GLU A 63 -0.75 6.22 -17.02
CA GLU A 63 -0.98 7.65 -17.29
C GLU A 63 -1.70 8.38 -16.15
N HIS A 64 -2.78 7.78 -15.62
CA HIS A 64 -3.51 8.35 -14.50
C HIS A 64 -2.70 8.42 -13.20
N VAL A 65 -1.75 7.50 -12.99
CA VAL A 65 -0.85 7.57 -11.82
C VAL A 65 0.14 8.70 -12.00
N GLN A 66 0.68 8.88 -13.21
CA GLN A 66 1.59 9.99 -13.53
C GLN A 66 0.92 11.34 -13.32
N SER A 67 -0.32 11.53 -13.79
CA SER A 67 -1.05 12.79 -13.61
C SER A 67 -1.35 13.11 -12.14
N ILE A 68 -1.59 12.07 -11.31
CA ILE A 68 -1.71 12.25 -9.86
C ILE A 68 -0.38 12.66 -9.25
N CYS A 69 0.72 11.99 -9.61
CA CYS A 69 2.06 12.33 -9.11
C CYS A 69 2.43 13.78 -9.44
N GLU A 70 2.25 14.20 -10.70
CA GLU A 70 2.52 15.59 -11.12
C GLU A 70 1.73 16.60 -10.30
N ARG A 71 0.44 16.34 -10.05
CA ARG A 71 -0.39 17.22 -9.23
C ARG A 71 0.09 17.28 -7.78
N GLN A 72 0.45 16.14 -7.19
CA GLN A 72 0.97 16.07 -5.83
C GLN A 72 2.32 16.78 -5.69
N ASP A 73 3.21 16.63 -6.66
CA ASP A 73 4.51 17.31 -6.69
C ASP A 73 4.33 18.83 -6.73
N MET A 74 3.40 19.32 -7.57
CA MET A 74 3.07 20.75 -7.65
C MET A 74 2.48 21.28 -6.34
N GLU A 75 1.54 20.55 -5.71
CA GLU A 75 0.96 20.90 -4.42
C GLU A 75 2.05 20.95 -3.32
N GLN A 76 2.98 19.98 -3.30
CA GLN A 76 4.04 19.90 -2.32
C GLN A 76 5.11 20.99 -2.51
N LEU A 77 5.44 21.36 -3.75
CA LEU A 77 6.31 22.50 -4.04
C LEU A 77 5.70 23.81 -3.52
N ALA A 78 4.43 24.05 -3.80
CA ALA A 78 3.72 25.24 -3.31
C ALA A 78 3.70 25.31 -1.77
N GLN A 79 3.41 24.18 -1.11
CA GLN A 79 3.43 24.08 0.36
C GLN A 79 4.84 24.31 0.93
N ASN A 80 5.88 23.82 0.24
CA ASN A 80 7.26 24.02 0.66
C ASN A 80 7.69 25.48 0.51
N GLU A 81 7.29 26.17 -0.57
CA GLU A 81 7.55 27.61 -0.76
C GLU A 81 6.86 28.46 0.30
N GLU A 82 5.59 28.18 0.60
CA GLU A 82 4.85 28.84 1.68
C GLU A 82 5.51 28.60 3.04
N ARG A 83 5.93 27.35 3.30
CA ARG A 83 6.65 26.99 4.52
C ARG A 83 7.97 27.74 4.62
N LEU A 84 8.74 27.87 3.53
CA LEU A 84 10.01 28.60 3.51
C LEU A 84 9.81 30.10 3.75
N ALA A 85 8.74 30.70 3.19
CA ALA A 85 8.37 32.08 3.44
C ALA A 85 8.03 32.35 4.92
N LEU A 86 7.47 31.36 5.62
CA LEU A 86 7.15 31.44 7.06
C LEU A 86 8.39 31.35 7.98
N ILE A 87 9.53 30.78 7.53
CA ILE A 87 10.75 30.63 8.36
C ILE A 87 11.66 31.86 8.30
N GLY A 88 11.33 32.88 7.49
CA GLY A 88 11.98 34.20 7.55
C GLY A 88 13.51 34.17 7.56
N LEU A 89 14.14 33.72 6.47
CA LEU A 89 15.49 34.20 6.16
C LEU A 89 15.35 35.50 5.38
N ASP A 90 15.13 36.57 6.13
CA ASP A 90 15.25 37.95 5.65
C ASP A 90 16.70 38.15 5.17
N SER A 91 16.96 37.81 3.91
CA SER A 91 18.18 38.19 3.20
C SER A 91 18.05 39.67 2.87
N GLY A 92 18.24 40.51 3.88
CA GLY A 92 18.05 41.95 3.81
C GLY A 92 18.62 42.70 5.00
N ASN A 93 19.77 42.28 5.52
CA ASN A 93 20.61 43.17 6.35
C ASN A 93 22.09 42.89 6.11
N ALA A 94 22.61 43.43 5.01
CA ALA A 94 23.97 43.95 4.84
C ALA A 94 24.00 44.81 3.57
#